data_AF-A0A1Q4VD22-F1
#
_entry.id   AF-A0A1Q4VD22-F1
#
_cell.length_a   1.000
_cell.length_b   1.000
_cell.length_c   1.000
_cell.angle_alpha   90.00
_cell.angle_beta   90.00
_cell.angle_gamma   90.00
#
_symmetry.space_group_name_H-M   'P 1'
#
loop_
_entity.id
_entity.type
_entity.pdbx_description
1 polymer ?
#
loop_
_entity_poly.entity_id
_entity_poly.type
_entity_poly.pdbx_seq_one_letter_code
_entity_poly.pdbx_strand_id
1 'polypeptide(L)'
;MTETGRSRRPPRPLSELAEVYDLLEEVRLRPGMWVRRSSLQHLDSILTGYRVALEIHGVEEEFDFLHTGPFAEWLWKRLGMAYPSALGWAVEIERAAEAANVPAMELFFDLLDEFRAAHHGAQPSAEQAHKASPETEQPHSAE
;
A
#
# COMPACT_ATOMS: atom_id res chain seq x y z
N MET A 1 -27.08 12.11 11.67
CA MET A 1 -26.73 12.71 10.37
C MET A 1 -25.85 11.70 9.64
N THR A 2 -26.41 11.16 8.54
CA THR A 2 -25.81 10.33 7.47
C THR A 2 -24.62 9.42 7.80
N GLU A 3 -24.95 8.20 8.23
CA GLU A 3 -24.07 7.02 8.17
C GLU A 3 -24.16 6.46 6.73
N THR A 4 -23.27 6.90 5.86
CA THR A 4 -23.11 6.32 4.51
C THR A 4 -22.37 4.98 4.69
N GLY A 5 -23.13 3.92 4.95
CA GLY A 5 -22.58 2.57 5.01
C GLY A 5 -22.00 2.16 3.66
N ARG A 6 -20.68 2.32 3.47
CA ARG A 6 -19.93 1.52 2.50
C ARG A 6 -20.33 0.08 2.75
N SER A 7 -20.91 -0.59 1.75
CA SER A 7 -21.31 -1.99 1.83
C SER A 7 -20.11 -2.81 2.32
N ARG A 8 -20.12 -3.18 3.61
CA ARG A 8 -18.98 -3.89 4.23
C ARG A 8 -19.03 -5.31 3.71
N ARG A 9 -18.10 -5.66 2.82
CA ARG A 9 -17.87 -7.05 2.43
C ARG A 9 -17.66 -7.91 3.70
N PRO A 10 -18.11 -9.17 3.71
CA PRO A 10 -17.82 -10.05 4.83
C PRO A 10 -16.29 -10.22 4.98
N PRO A 11 -15.80 -10.36 6.22
CA PRO A 11 -14.39 -10.65 6.45
C PRO A 11 -13.99 -11.99 5.86
N ARG A 12 -12.79 -12.05 5.27
CA ARG A 12 -12.22 -13.31 4.75
C ARG A 12 -11.53 -14.11 5.86
N PRO A 13 -11.50 -15.45 5.78
CA PRO A 13 -10.64 -16.26 6.63
C PRO A 13 -9.16 -16.03 6.29
N LEU A 14 -8.27 -16.20 7.28
CA LEU A 14 -6.82 -16.02 7.10
C LEU A 14 -6.22 -16.88 5.99
N SER A 15 -6.77 -18.08 5.76
CA SER A 15 -6.32 -19.01 4.72
C SER A 15 -6.59 -18.51 3.28
N GLU A 16 -7.42 -17.48 3.11
CA GLU A 16 -7.72 -16.86 1.82
C GLU A 16 -6.96 -15.55 1.57
N LEU A 17 -6.12 -15.11 2.51
CA LEU A 17 -5.27 -13.94 2.33
C LEU A 17 -3.97 -14.38 1.64
N ALA A 18 -3.66 -13.77 0.50
CA ALA A 18 -2.47 -14.11 -0.28
C ALA A 18 -1.28 -13.22 0.07
N GLU A 19 -1.54 -11.93 0.33
CA GLU A 19 -0.50 -10.90 0.48
C GLU A 19 -0.78 -9.95 1.66
N VAL A 20 0.22 -9.15 2.03
CA VAL A 20 0.12 -8.14 3.10
C VAL A 20 -1.03 -7.16 2.88
N TYR A 21 -1.33 -6.81 1.63
CA TYR A 21 -2.43 -5.93 1.29
C TYR A 21 -3.80 -6.55 1.60
N ASP A 22 -3.94 -7.88 1.48
CA ASP A 22 -5.18 -8.57 1.87
C ASP A 22 -5.42 -8.49 3.37
N LEU A 23 -4.36 -8.61 4.18
CA LEU A 23 -4.40 -8.41 5.62
C LEU A 23 -4.83 -6.97 5.96
N LEU A 24 -4.22 -5.98 5.29
CA LEU A 24 -4.55 -4.57 5.52
C LEU A 24 -6.02 -4.25 5.21
N GLU A 25 -6.62 -4.89 4.22
CA GLU A 25 -8.06 -4.77 3.96
C GLU A 25 -8.92 -5.36 5.11
N GLU A 26 -8.49 -6.47 5.73
CA GLU A 26 -9.19 -7.00 6.91
C GLU A 26 -9.00 -6.11 8.15
N VAL A 27 -7.83 -5.48 8.29
CA VAL A 27 -7.55 -4.49 9.34
C VAL A 27 -8.44 -3.25 9.14
N ARG A 28 -8.59 -2.76 7.90
CA ARG A 28 -9.46 -1.63 7.54
C ARG A 28 -10.92 -1.89 7.91
N LEU A 29 -11.42 -3.11 7.68
CA LEU A 29 -12.79 -3.48 8.00
C LEU A 29 -13.05 -3.51 9.51
N ARG A 30 -12.09 -4.00 10.31
CA ARG A 30 -12.26 -4.18 11.76
C ARG A 30 -10.98 -3.85 12.55
N PRO A 31 -10.55 -2.58 12.64
CA PRO A 31 -9.27 -2.21 13.22
C PRO A 31 -9.08 -2.73 14.66
N GLY A 32 -10.13 -2.63 15.49
CA GLY A 32 -10.06 -3.06 16.89
C GLY A 32 -9.94 -4.58 17.10
N MET A 33 -10.22 -5.40 16.08
CA MET A 33 -10.03 -6.86 16.16
C MET A 33 -8.54 -7.23 16.02
N TRP A 34 -7.82 -6.52 15.16
CA TRP A 34 -6.44 -6.81 14.81
C TRP A 34 -5.44 -5.97 15.61
N VAL A 35 -5.75 -4.68 15.76
CA VAL A 35 -4.84 -3.68 16.29
C VAL A 35 -5.41 -3.12 17.58
N ARG A 36 -4.82 -3.55 18.70
CA ARG A 36 -5.18 -3.04 20.02
C ARG A 36 -5.12 -1.51 20.05
N ARG A 37 -6.23 -0.89 20.49
CA ARG A 37 -6.40 0.57 20.60
C ARG A 37 -6.20 1.35 19.29
N SER A 38 -6.25 0.68 18.13
CA SER A 38 -6.02 1.36 16.84
C SER A 38 -4.67 2.11 16.77
N SER A 39 -3.63 1.58 17.44
CA SER A 39 -2.29 2.17 17.40
C SER A 39 -1.52 1.72 16.16
N LEU A 40 -0.99 2.67 15.40
CA LEU A 40 -0.20 2.38 14.21
C LEU A 40 1.14 1.73 14.57
N GLN A 41 1.73 2.05 15.72
CA GLN A 41 2.94 1.36 16.17
C GLN A 41 2.70 -0.14 16.41
N HIS A 42 1.51 -0.50 16.90
CA HIS A 42 1.14 -1.90 17.04
C HIS A 42 0.90 -2.56 15.67
N LEU A 43 0.30 -1.85 14.71
CA LEU A 43 0.19 -2.32 13.33
C LEU A 43 1.58 -2.53 12.70
N ASP A 44 2.49 -1.58 12.83
CA ASP A 44 3.87 -1.66 12.34
C ASP A 44 4.62 -2.87 12.92
N SER A 45 4.40 -3.17 14.21
CA SER A 45 4.95 -4.38 14.85
C SER A 45 4.40 -5.67 14.23
N ILE A 46 3.09 -5.72 13.90
CA ILE A 46 2.47 -6.87 13.23
C ILE A 46 3.06 -7.04 11.82
N LEU A 47 3.17 -5.95 11.05
CA LEU A 47 3.71 -5.97 9.69
C LEU A 47 5.20 -6.36 9.68
N THR A 48 5.97 -5.90 10.66
CA THR A 48 7.36 -6.34 10.86
C THR A 48 7.44 -7.84 11.13
N GLY A 49 6.56 -8.38 11.98
CA GLY A 49 6.48 -9.82 12.24
C GLY A 49 6.13 -10.63 10.99
N TYR A 50 5.20 -10.14 10.18
CA TYR A 50 4.84 -10.74 8.89
C TYR A 50 6.06 -10.81 7.96
N ARG A 51 6.78 -9.69 7.81
CA ARG A 51 8.00 -9.62 7.00
C ARG A 51 9.08 -10.59 7.46
N VAL A 52 9.30 -10.69 8.77
CA VAL A 52 10.26 -11.64 9.36
C VAL A 52 9.88 -13.09 9.04
N ALA A 53 8.59 -13.42 9.09
CA ALA A 53 8.11 -14.76 8.73
C ALA A 53 8.38 -15.07 7.25
N LEU A 54 8.11 -14.13 6.34
CA LEU A 54 8.42 -14.29 4.91
C LEU A 54 9.90 -14.60 4.67
N GLU A 55 10.80 -13.84 5.31
CA GLU A 55 12.26 -14.08 5.19
C GLU A 55 12.66 -15.47 5.68
N ILE A 56 12.21 -15.85 6.88
CA ILE A 56 12.58 -17.13 7.50
C ILE A 56 12.11 -18.31 6.63
N HIS A 57 10.97 -18.16 5.97
CA HIS A 57 10.37 -19.21 5.14
C HIS A 57 10.74 -19.10 3.66
N GLY A 58 11.54 -18.11 3.25
CA GLY A 58 11.97 -17.93 1.87
C GLY A 58 10.82 -17.63 0.90
N VAL A 59 9.79 -16.92 1.37
CA VAL A 59 8.65 -16.50 0.53
C VAL A 59 8.96 -15.15 -0.07
N GLU A 60 8.95 -15.08 -1.41
CA GLU A 60 9.13 -13.83 -2.15
C GLU A 60 7.79 -13.10 -2.27
N GLU A 61 7.68 -11.94 -1.62
CA GLU A 61 6.53 -11.05 -1.68
C GLU A 61 7.04 -9.60 -1.66
N GLU A 62 6.45 -8.72 -2.47
CA GLU A 62 6.72 -7.29 -2.39
C GLU A 62 6.20 -6.72 -1.07
N PHE A 63 7.04 -5.96 -0.36
CA PHE A 63 6.70 -5.45 0.96
C PHE A 63 7.11 -3.98 1.12
N ASP A 64 6.12 -3.10 1.10
CA ASP A 64 6.33 -1.65 1.05
C ASP A 64 6.58 -0.99 2.42
N PHE A 65 6.22 -1.69 3.51
CA PHE A 65 6.09 -1.12 4.85
C PHE A 65 7.36 -1.17 5.71
N LEU A 66 8.52 -1.44 5.10
CA LEU A 66 9.80 -1.29 5.79
C LEU A 66 9.98 0.18 6.21
N HIS A 67 10.76 0.38 7.28
CA HIS A 67 11.10 1.72 7.76
C HIS A 67 11.70 2.64 6.67
N THR A 68 12.47 2.05 5.75
CA THR A 68 13.03 2.71 4.56
C THR A 68 12.44 2.15 3.27
N GLY A 69 11.22 1.61 3.34
CA GLY A 69 10.53 1.04 2.18
C GLY A 69 9.84 2.10 1.32
N PRO A 70 9.33 1.70 0.14
CA PRO A 70 8.62 2.58 -0.79
C PRO A 70 7.54 3.45 -0.14
N PHE A 71 6.74 2.90 0.77
CA PHE A 71 5.68 3.65 1.45
C PHE A 71 6.26 4.78 2.32
N ALA A 72 7.31 4.50 3.09
CA ALA A 72 7.94 5.50 3.95
C ALA A 72 8.61 6.61 3.11
N GLU A 73 9.33 6.25 2.05
CA GLU A 73 9.97 7.21 1.14
C GLU A 73 8.97 8.16 0.47
N TRP A 74 7.82 7.61 0.04
CA TRP A 74 6.73 8.41 -0.49
C TRP A 74 6.10 9.30 0.59
N LEU A 75 5.88 8.76 1.80
CA LEU A 75 5.24 9.45 2.91
C LEU A 75 6.02 10.70 3.34
N TRP A 76 7.34 10.63 3.41
CA TRP A 76 8.17 11.78 3.80
C TRP A 76 7.94 13.00 2.89
N LYS A 77 7.88 12.75 1.58
CA LYS A 77 7.56 13.80 0.59
C LYS A 77 6.13 14.30 0.79
N ARG A 78 5.19 13.39 1.04
CA ARG A 78 3.76 13.71 1.22
C ARG A 78 3.49 14.57 2.46
N LEU A 79 4.24 14.35 3.53
CA LEU A 79 4.17 15.12 4.78
C LEU A 79 5.05 16.38 4.77
N GLY A 80 5.75 16.67 3.66
CA GLY A 80 6.65 17.82 3.55
C GLY A 80 7.91 17.72 4.43
N MET A 81 8.33 16.51 4.78
CA MET A 81 9.51 16.28 5.60
C MET A 81 10.78 16.37 4.74
N ALA A 82 11.77 17.14 5.20
CA ALA A 82 13.05 17.28 4.49
C ALA A 82 13.94 16.03 4.54
N TYR A 83 13.74 15.18 5.55
CA TYR A 83 14.54 13.98 5.80
C TYR A 83 13.67 12.83 6.31
N PRO A 84 14.07 11.57 6.09
CA PRO A 84 13.41 10.41 6.70
C PRO A 84 13.35 10.50 8.22
N SER A 85 12.21 10.16 8.82
CA SER A 85 12.09 10.12 10.28
C SER A 85 12.71 8.85 10.84
N ALA A 86 13.59 9.00 11.83
CA ALA A 86 14.14 7.88 12.60
C ALA A 86 13.10 7.14 13.47
N LEU A 87 11.90 7.73 13.67
CA LEU A 87 10.83 7.13 14.46
C LEU A 87 9.88 6.25 13.64
N GLY A 88 10.00 6.30 12.30
CA GLY A 88 9.22 5.48 11.38
C GLY A 88 7.86 6.06 11.06
N TRP A 89 7.26 5.51 10.01
CA TRP A 89 6.03 6.02 9.42
C TRP A 89 4.87 6.01 10.43
N ALA A 90 4.77 4.98 11.28
CA ALA A 90 3.68 4.84 12.24
C ALA A 90 3.62 6.00 13.24
N VAL A 91 4.77 6.39 13.80
CA VAL A 91 4.88 7.50 14.76
C VAL A 91 4.56 8.84 14.10
N GLU A 92 5.06 9.08 12.89
CA GLU A 92 4.80 10.35 12.20
C GLU A 92 3.35 10.48 11.74
N ILE A 93 2.70 9.38 11.33
CA ILE A 93 1.26 9.40 11.02
C ILE A 93 0.44 9.63 12.30
N GLU A 94 0.77 8.98 13.43
CA GLU A 94 0.08 9.25 14.70
C GLU A 94 0.18 10.73 15.11
N ARG A 95 1.35 11.35 14.97
CA ARG A 95 1.56 12.79 15.22
C ARG A 95 0.78 13.67 14.26
N ALA A 96 0.79 13.35 12.97
CA ALA A 96 0.04 14.10 11.96
C ALA A 96 -1.48 14.01 12.22
N ALA A 97 -1.96 12.83 12.61
CA ALA A 97 -3.35 12.59 12.97
C ALA A 97 -3.76 13.36 14.23
N GLU A 98 -2.91 13.38 15.26
CA GLU A 98 -3.12 14.17 16.47
C GLU A 98 -3.19 15.68 16.15
N ALA A 99 -2.25 16.19 15.34
CA ALA A 99 -2.24 17.60 14.93
C ALA A 99 -3.47 17.99 14.09
N ALA A 100 -3.97 17.08 13.27
CA ALA A 100 -5.17 17.28 12.45
C ALA A 100 -6.48 16.93 13.19
N ASN A 101 -6.41 16.42 14.43
CA ASN A 101 -7.53 15.93 15.22
C ASN A 101 -8.40 14.90 14.46
N VAL A 102 -7.75 13.92 13.82
CA VAL A 102 -8.38 12.80 13.11
C VAL A 102 -7.90 11.46 13.67
N PRO A 103 -8.65 10.35 13.50
CA PRO A 103 -8.19 9.04 13.92
C PRO A 103 -6.96 8.57 13.11
N ALA A 104 -5.89 8.15 13.78
CA ALA A 104 -4.64 7.75 13.12
C ALA A 104 -4.81 6.58 12.13
N MET A 105 -5.65 5.60 12.46
CA MET A 105 -5.97 4.50 11.55
C MET A 105 -6.67 4.97 10.27
N GLU A 106 -7.55 5.97 10.36
CA GLU A 106 -8.22 6.53 9.18
C GLU A 106 -7.20 7.26 8.31
N LEU A 107 -6.37 8.12 8.91
CA LEU A 107 -5.31 8.83 8.18
C LEU A 107 -4.32 7.88 7.51
N PHE A 108 -3.90 6.80 8.18
CA PHE A 108 -3.04 5.78 7.58
C PHE A 108 -3.67 5.18 6.32
N PHE A 109 -4.95 4.84 6.38
CA PHE A 109 -5.65 4.23 5.26
C PHE A 109 -5.88 5.22 4.11
N ASP A 110 -6.14 6.50 4.40
CA ASP A 110 -6.23 7.52 3.35
C ASP A 110 -4.87 7.71 2.65
N LEU A 111 -3.78 7.78 3.42
CA LEU A 111 -2.42 7.84 2.89
C LEU A 111 -2.05 6.60 2.09
N LEU A 112 -2.49 5.41 2.52
CA LEU A 112 -2.27 4.17 1.80
C LEU A 112 -2.98 4.16 0.45
N ASP A 113 -4.22 4.65 0.38
CA ASP A 113 -4.96 4.77 -0.87
C ASP A 113 -4.29 5.75 -1.83
N GLU A 114 -3.80 6.90 -1.32
CA GLU A 114 -3.03 7.87 -2.10
C GLU A 114 -1.71 7.28 -2.64
N PHE A 115 -0.95 6.57 -1.79
CA PHE A 115 0.28 5.88 -2.19
C PHE A 115 0.02 4.91 -3.34
N ARG A 116 -1.01 4.05 -3.19
CA ARG A 116 -1.36 3.09 -4.23
C ARG A 116 -1.81 3.78 -5.52
N ALA A 117 -2.57 4.86 -5.44
CA ALA A 117 -2.99 5.61 -6.63
C ALA A 117 -1.79 6.21 -7.39
N ALA A 118 -0.80 6.74 -6.66
CA ALA A 118 0.41 7.30 -7.26
C ALA A 118 1.27 6.24 -7.97
N HIS A 119 1.34 5.03 -7.43
CA HIS A 119 2.15 3.94 -7.99
C HIS A 119 1.43 3.18 -9.13
N HIS A 120 0.11 3.04 -9.09
CA HIS A 120 -0.65 2.45 -10.22
C HIS A 120 -0.76 3.40 -11.43
N GLY A 121 -0.67 4.73 -11.23
CA GLY A 121 -0.63 5.70 -12.33
C GLY A 121 0.70 5.76 -13.10
N ALA A 122 1.75 5.09 -12.60
CA ALA A 122 3.10 5.10 -13.17
C ALA A 122 3.43 3.87 -14.03
N GLN A 123 2.47 2.98 -14.29
CA GLN A 123 2.64 1.88 -15.24
C GLN A 123 2.23 2.36 -16.65
N PRO A 124 3.17 2.68 -17.58
CA PRO A 124 2.83 2.66 -18.99
C PRO A 124 2.46 1.21 -19.31
N SER A 125 1.17 1.00 -19.63
CA SER A 125 0.66 -0.27 -20.11
C SER A 125 1.54 -0.75 -21.29
N ALA A 126 2.35 -1.78 -21.04
CA ALA A 126 3.13 -2.48 -22.06
C ALA A 126 2.25 -3.17 -23.11
N GLU A 127 0.92 -3.09 -22.97
CA GLU A 127 -0.09 -3.57 -23.91
C GLU A 127 -0.22 -2.70 -25.17
N GLN A 128 0.35 -1.48 -25.21
CA GLN A 128 0.27 -0.59 -26.38
C GLN A 128 1.52 -0.56 -27.26
N ALA A 129 2.63 -1.16 -26.83
CA ALA A 129 3.87 -1.20 -27.63
C ALA A 129 3.85 -2.27 -28.74
N HIS A 130 2.92 -3.23 -28.70
CA HIS A 130 2.81 -4.29 -29.73
C HIS A 130 1.93 -3.92 -30.94
N LYS A 131 1.33 -2.72 -30.97
CA LYS A 131 0.44 -2.29 -32.07
C LYS A 131 1.06 -1.29 -33.04
N ALA A 132 2.33 -0.92 -32.86
CA ALA A 132 3.06 -0.03 -33.76
C ALA A 132 4.23 -0.77 -34.42
N SER A 133 3.91 -1.74 -35.27
CA SER A 133 4.79 -2.10 -36.39
C SER A 133 4.00 -1.85 -37.67
N PRO A 134 4.33 -0.83 -38.47
CA PRO A 134 3.78 -0.75 -39.81
C PRO A 134 4.48 -1.81 -40.65
N GLU A 135 3.67 -2.68 -41.25
CA GLU A 135 4.02 -3.49 -42.41
C GLU A 135 4.85 -2.65 -43.37
N THR A 136 6.11 -3.05 -43.59
CA THR A 136 6.85 -2.62 -44.77
C THR A 136 6.59 -3.69 -45.83
N GLU A 137 5.51 -3.48 -46.57
CA GLU A 137 5.24 -4.15 -47.85
C GLU A 137 6.49 -4.07 -48.75
N GLN A 138 7.08 -5.22 -49.04
CA GLN A 138 8.01 -5.38 -50.17
C GLN A 138 7.19 -5.49 -51.46
N PRO A 139 7.43 -4.68 -52.50
CA PRO A 139 7.03 -5.04 -53.84
C PRO A 139 8.16 -5.79 -54.53
N HIS A 140 7.78 -6.98 -54.98
CA HIS A 140 8.43 -7.79 -55.99
C HIS A 140 8.65 -7.00 -57.30
N SER A 141 9.83 -7.07 -57.89
CA SER A 141 10.11 -6.90 -59.33
C SER A 141 11.41 -7.70 -59.58
N ALA A 142 11.48 -8.80 -60.33
CA ALA A 142 10.99 -9.13 -61.67
C ALA A 142 11.56 -8.21 -62.76
N GLU A 143 12.86 -8.34 -63.03
CA GLU A 143 13.44 -8.66 -64.36
C GLU A 143 14.95 -8.92 -64.25
#